data_AF-A0AAV9FT94-F1
#
_entry.id   AF-A0AAV9FT94-F1
#
_cell.length_a   1.000
_cell.length_b   1.000
_cell.length_c   1.000
_cell.angle_alpha   90.00
_cell.angle_beta   90.00
_cell.angle_gamma   90.00
#
_symmetry.space_group_name_H-M   'P 1'
#
loop_
_entity.id
_entity.type
_entity.pdbx_description
1 polymer ?
#
loop_
_entity_poly.entity_id
_entity_poly.type
_entity_poly.pdbx_seq_one_letter_code
_entity_poly.pdbx_strand_id
1 'polypeptide(L)'
;MKWGRWIMEFNEKFTAEQVLAYVVFEIRCLLSSYVRNENTKLELRQAADLAYAFHNDALAIIEGKSFDVKEAIEKIKEIDKILNSRFSENLTSMMNNTTSPDKNN
;
A
#
# COMPACT_ATOMS: atom_id res chain seq x y z
N MET A 1 14.98 9.96 -31.07
CA MET A 1 14.86 9.97 -29.60
C MET A 1 15.22 8.60 -29.07
N LYS A 2 16.38 8.48 -28.40
CA LYS A 2 16.94 7.20 -27.95
C LYS A 2 16.38 6.85 -26.57
N TRP A 3 15.38 5.97 -26.53
CA TRP A 3 14.98 5.26 -25.32
C TRP A 3 15.89 4.03 -25.21
N GLY A 4 17.01 4.18 -24.51
CA GLY A 4 17.96 3.08 -24.33
C GLY A 4 19.00 3.45 -23.30
N ARG A 5 19.21 2.55 -22.34
CA ARG A 5 20.24 2.55 -21.28
C ARG A 5 19.76 2.92 -19.86
N TRP A 6 18.75 2.18 -19.37
CA TRP A 6 18.58 1.92 -17.93
C TRP A 6 18.44 0.41 -17.69
N ILE A 7 19.39 -0.38 -18.18
CA ILE A 7 19.76 -1.62 -17.50
C ILE A 7 21.07 -1.26 -16.79
N MET A 8 20.93 -0.60 -15.65
CA MET A 8 22.05 -0.39 -14.74
C MET A 8 22.19 -1.66 -13.90
N GLU A 9 23.37 -2.26 -13.99
CA GLU A 9 24.08 -2.99 -12.95
C GLU A 9 23.32 -3.09 -11.61
N PHE A 10 22.77 -4.28 -11.34
CA PHE A 10 22.18 -4.66 -10.05
C PHE A 10 23.28 -4.76 -9.00
N ASN A 11 23.56 -3.62 -8.36
CA ASN A 11 24.35 -3.53 -7.13
C ASN A 11 23.40 -2.97 -6.06
N GLU A 12 23.07 -3.76 -5.02
CA GLU A 12 22.21 -3.47 -3.84
C GLU A 12 21.41 -2.13 -3.86
N LYS A 13 20.27 -2.03 -4.56
CA LYS A 13 19.67 -0.71 -4.84
C LYS A 13 18.32 -0.37 -4.23
N PHE A 14 17.52 -1.32 -3.75
CA PHE A 14 16.26 -1.01 -3.06
C PHE A 14 15.88 -2.14 -2.10
N THR A 15 15.33 -1.80 -0.93
CA THR A 15 14.74 -2.80 -0.02
C THR A 15 13.42 -3.34 -0.58
N ALA A 16 12.95 -4.47 -0.06
CA ALA A 16 11.66 -5.04 -0.46
C ALA A 16 10.51 -4.05 -0.23
N GLU A 17 10.57 -3.32 0.89
CA GLU A 17 9.61 -2.28 1.27
C GLU A 17 9.61 -1.13 0.26
N GLN A 18 10.79 -0.70 -0.21
CA GLN A 18 10.90 0.36 -1.22
C GLN A 18 10.28 -0.05 -2.55
N VAL A 19 10.48 -1.30 -2.98
CA VAL A 19 9.85 -1.82 -4.21
C VAL A 19 8.33 -1.87 -4.06
N LEU A 20 7.82 -2.40 -2.95
CA LEU A 20 6.37 -2.48 -2.70
C LEU A 20 5.74 -1.09 -2.57
N ALA A 21 6.40 -0.16 -1.88
CA ALA A 21 5.96 1.22 -1.77
C ALA A 21 5.89 1.91 -3.14
N TYR A 22 6.89 1.70 -4.00
CA TYR A 22 6.84 2.21 -5.38
C TYR A 22 5.64 1.68 -6.16
N VAL A 23 5.31 0.39 -6.05
CA VAL A 23 4.12 -0.19 -6.68
C VAL A 23 2.83 0.46 -6.17
N VAL A 24 2.71 0.69 -4.86
CA VAL A 24 1.54 1.38 -4.27
C VAL A 24 1.41 2.81 -4.80
N PHE A 25 2.53 3.54 -4.92
CA PHE A 25 2.55 4.88 -5.48
C PHE A 25 2.08 4.90 -6.95
N GLU A 26 2.53 3.96 -7.76
CA GLU A 26 2.09 3.83 -9.16
C GLU A 26 0.60 3.48 -9.27
N ILE A 27 0.10 2.56 -8.42
CA ILE A 27 -1.34 2.24 -8.34
C ILE A 27 -2.15 3.50 -8.02
N ARG A 28 -1.68 4.35 -7.10
CA ARG A 28 -2.34 5.63 -6.82
C ARG A 28 -2.40 6.52 -8.06
N CYS A 29 -1.34 6.60 -8.85
CA CYS A 29 -1.32 7.41 -10.08
C CYS A 29 -2.37 6.91 -11.08
N LEU A 30 -2.41 5.58 -11.29
CA LEU A 30 -3.38 4.93 -12.19
C LEU A 30 -4.83 5.11 -11.72
N LEU A 31 -5.06 5.09 -10.41
CA LEU A 31 -6.40 5.19 -9.82
C LEU A 31 -6.86 6.62 -9.53
N SER A 32 -6.04 7.63 -9.83
CA SER A 32 -6.26 9.02 -9.44
C SER A 32 -7.64 9.59 -9.85
N SER A 33 -8.20 9.18 -10.99
CA SER A 33 -9.53 9.61 -11.46
C SER A 33 -10.72 8.98 -10.71
N TYR A 34 -10.47 7.97 -9.88
CA TYR A 34 -11.51 7.22 -9.16
C TYR A 34 -11.57 7.58 -7.67
N VAL A 35 -10.60 8.32 -7.15
CA VAL A 35 -10.56 8.78 -5.75
C VAL A 35 -11.80 9.61 -5.46
N ARG A 36 -12.54 9.26 -4.39
CA ARG A 36 -13.79 9.93 -3.96
C ARG A 36 -14.85 10.11 -5.06
N ASN A 37 -14.80 9.30 -6.12
CA ASN A 37 -15.77 9.38 -7.20
C ASN A 37 -16.97 8.47 -6.89
N GLU A 38 -18.01 9.03 -6.28
CA GLU A 38 -19.21 8.29 -5.83
C GLU A 38 -19.94 7.53 -6.96
N ASN A 39 -19.73 7.92 -8.22
CA ASN A 39 -20.34 7.23 -9.38
C ASN A 39 -19.56 5.99 -9.83
N THR A 40 -18.41 5.71 -9.22
CA THR A 40 -17.58 4.54 -9.52
C THR A 40 -18.00 3.33 -8.67
N LYS A 41 -17.76 2.12 -9.19
CA LYS A 41 -17.94 0.86 -8.44
C LYS A 41 -17.22 0.92 -7.09
N LEU A 42 -17.85 0.36 -6.06
CA LEU A 42 -17.37 0.46 -4.67
C LEU A 42 -15.93 -0.06 -4.53
N GLU A 43 -15.60 -1.19 -5.17
CA GLU A 43 -14.30 -1.84 -5.08
C GLU A 43 -13.18 -0.99 -5.71
N LEU A 44 -13.50 -0.30 -6.80
CA LEU A 44 -12.57 0.64 -7.45
C LEU A 44 -12.35 1.88 -6.60
N ARG A 45 -13.40 2.41 -5.94
CA ARG A 45 -13.26 3.51 -4.98
C ARG A 45 -12.41 3.08 -3.78
N GLN A 46 -12.68 1.90 -3.23
CA GLN A 46 -11.89 1.31 -2.14
C GLN A 46 -10.41 1.20 -2.50
N ALA A 47 -10.08 0.66 -3.68
CA ALA A 47 -8.70 0.61 -4.14
C ALA A 47 -8.08 2.00 -4.31
N ALA A 48 -8.82 2.95 -4.90
CA ALA A 48 -8.34 4.30 -5.15
C ALA A 48 -8.11 5.09 -3.85
N ASP A 49 -9.06 5.04 -2.92
CA ASP A 49 -8.97 5.73 -1.63
C ASP A 49 -7.91 5.10 -0.72
N LEU A 50 -7.72 3.78 -0.77
CA LEU A 50 -6.61 3.10 -0.06
C LEU A 50 -5.25 3.53 -0.62
N ALA A 51 -5.06 3.49 -1.93
CA ALA A 51 -3.82 3.94 -2.56
C ALA A 51 -3.58 5.44 -2.31
N TYR A 52 -4.63 6.26 -2.32
CA TYR A 52 -4.56 7.67 -1.98
C TYR A 52 -4.20 7.91 -0.51
N ALA A 53 -4.73 7.15 0.45
CA ALA A 53 -4.37 7.35 1.86
C ALA A 53 -2.89 7.07 2.14
N PHE A 54 -2.30 6.12 1.40
CA PHE A 54 -0.94 5.63 1.64
C PHE A 54 0.13 6.24 0.72
N HIS A 55 -0.21 7.13 -0.22
CA HIS A 55 0.78 7.62 -1.19
C HIS A 55 1.95 8.40 -0.56
N ASN A 56 1.70 9.14 0.53
CA ASN A 56 2.75 9.86 1.25
C ASN A 56 3.64 8.91 2.06
N ASP A 57 3.04 7.88 2.65
CA ASP A 57 3.78 6.84 3.37
C ASP A 57 4.64 6.02 2.41
N ALA A 58 4.10 5.71 1.23
CA ALA A 58 4.84 5.07 0.15
C ALA A 58 6.03 5.93 -0.31
N LEU A 59 5.81 7.24 -0.53
CA LEU A 59 6.88 8.16 -0.86
C LEU A 59 7.95 8.23 0.24
N ALA A 60 7.54 8.26 1.51
CA ALA A 60 8.46 8.26 2.64
C ALA A 60 9.34 7.00 2.64
N ILE A 61 8.76 5.80 2.45
CA ILE A 61 9.52 4.54 2.37
C ILE A 61 10.50 4.58 1.19
N ILE A 62 10.06 5.00 0.00
CA ILE A 62 10.91 5.12 -1.20
C ILE A 62 12.13 6.02 -0.92
N GLU A 63 11.91 7.13 -0.23
CA GLU A 63 12.96 8.10 0.15
C GLU A 63 13.81 7.65 1.36
N GLY A 64 13.57 6.45 1.91
CA GLY A 64 14.30 5.93 3.07
C GLY A 64 13.95 6.62 4.38
N LYS A 65 12.78 7.26 4.47
CA LYS A 65 12.25 7.90 5.67
C LYS A 65 11.45 6.90 6.53
N SER A 66 11.17 7.28 7.76
CA SER A 66 10.39 6.47 8.71
C SER A 66 8.94 6.27 8.27
N PHE A 67 8.41 5.08 8.53
CA PHE A 67 7.00 4.73 8.37
C PHE A 67 6.39 4.40 9.74
N ASP A 68 5.29 5.05 10.11
CA ASP A 68 4.58 4.77 11.36
C ASP A 68 3.49 3.72 11.14
N VAL A 69 3.75 2.50 11.61
CA VAL A 69 2.83 1.36 11.52
C VAL A 69 1.51 1.62 12.26
N LYS A 70 1.53 2.32 13.39
CA LYS A 70 0.33 2.60 14.18
C LYS A 70 -0.56 3.61 13.45
N GLU A 71 0.03 4.66 12.89
CA GLU A 71 -0.68 5.63 12.06
C GLU A 71 -1.27 4.96 10.81
N ALA A 72 -0.50 4.11 10.15
CA ALA A 72 -0.95 3.32 9.01
C ALA A 72 -2.19 2.46 9.33
N ILE A 73 -2.18 1.74 10.45
CA ILE A 73 -3.33 0.93 10.88
C ILE A 73 -4.56 1.82 11.13
N GLU A 74 -4.38 3.00 11.72
CA GLU A 74 -5.50 3.91 11.97
C GLU A 74 -6.07 4.49 10.67
N LYS A 75 -5.23 4.80 9.68
CA LYS A 75 -5.68 5.19 8.32
C LYS A 75 -6.56 4.11 7.69
N ILE A 76 -6.21 2.83 7.83
CA ILE A 76 -7.02 1.71 7.32
C ILE A 76 -8.39 1.67 8.00
N LYS A 77 -8.46 1.85 9.32
CA LYS A 77 -9.75 1.86 10.04
C LYS A 77 -10.65 3.02 9.62
N GLU A 78 -10.09 4.19 9.34
CA GLU A 78 -10.87 5.32 8.83
C GLU A 78 -11.44 5.03 7.43
N ILE A 79 -10.67 4.38 6.57
CA ILE A 79 -11.17 3.91 5.26
C ILE A 79 -12.30 2.89 5.44
N ASP A 80 -12.14 1.93 6.36
CA ASP A 80 -13.18 0.93 6.67
C ASP A 80 -14.50 1.59 7.07
N LYS A 81 -14.45 2.67 7.88
CA LYS A 81 -15.65 3.45 8.26
C LYS A 81 -16.30 4.15 7.06
N ILE A 82 -15.48 4.75 6.18
CA ILE A 82 -15.99 5.55 5.04
C ILE A 82 -16.57 4.66 3.94
N LEU A 83 -15.93 3.53 3.66
CA LEU A 83 -16.23 2.68 2.50
C LEU A 83 -16.84 1.33 2.87
N ASN A 84 -17.23 1.15 4.13
CA ASN A 84 -17.82 -0.08 4.66
C ASN A 84 -16.99 -1.33 4.28
N SER A 85 -15.67 -1.22 4.39
CA SER A 85 -14.71 -2.30 4.13
C SER A 85 -14.26 -2.97 5.43
N ARG A 86 -13.45 -4.03 5.31
CA ARG A 86 -12.92 -4.82 6.43
C ARG A 86 -11.41 -5.03 6.31
N PHE A 87 -10.69 -4.05 5.76
CA PHE A 87 -9.27 -4.17 5.51
C PHE A 87 -8.46 -4.31 6.80
N SER A 88 -8.82 -3.57 7.85
CA SER A 88 -8.12 -3.63 9.15
C SER A 88 -8.34 -4.97 9.86
N GLU A 89 -9.55 -5.53 9.80
CA GLU A 89 -9.88 -6.86 10.33
C GLU A 89 -9.08 -7.96 9.61
N ASN A 90 -9.05 -7.91 8.27
CA ASN A 90 -8.32 -8.87 7.45
C ASN A 90 -6.81 -8.82 7.75
N LEU A 91 -6.23 -7.62 7.85
CA LEU A 91 -4.83 -7.43 8.21
C LEU A 91 -4.52 -8.03 9.59
N THR A 92 -5.36 -7.72 10.59
CA THR A 92 -5.19 -8.22 11.97
C THR A 92 -5.27 -9.74 12.00
N SER A 93 -6.23 -10.33 11.29
CA SER A 93 -6.38 -11.79 11.20
C SER A 93 -5.15 -12.45 10.56
N MET A 94 -4.64 -11.91 9.45
CA MET A 94 -3.41 -12.41 8.82
C MET A 94 -2.21 -12.38 9.76
N MET A 95 -2.00 -11.25 10.46
CA MET A 95 -0.87 -11.09 11.38
C MET A 95 -0.96 -12.06 12.57
N ASN A 96 -2.15 -12.24 13.14
CA ASN A 96 -2.37 -13.17 14.24
C ASN A 96 -2.11 -14.63 13.81
N ASN A 97 -2.52 -15.01 12.60
CA ASN A 97 -2.30 -16.34 12.06
C ASN A 97 -0.81 -16.62 11.75
N THR A 98 -0.03 -15.60 11.38
CA THR A 98 1.43 -15.73 11.20
C THR A 98 2.22 -15.79 12.51
N THR A 99 1.61 -15.38 13.63
CA THR A 99 2.26 -15.39 14.96
C THR A 99 1.93 -16.64 15.79
N SER A 100 1.10 -17.55 15.29
CA SER A 100 0.87 -18.84 15.96
C SER A 100 2.10 -19.73 15.69
N PRO A 101 2.91 -20.08 16.70
CA PRO A 101 4.00 -21.04 16.48
C PRO A 101 3.38 -22.35 16.01
N ASP A 102 4.03 -22.99 15.04
CA ASP A 102 3.81 -24.39 14.68
C ASP A 102 3.75 -25.23 15.96
N LYS A 103 2.55 -25.44 16.49
CA LYS A 103 2.27 -26.47 17.46
C LYS A 103 1.89 -27.70 16.65
N ASN A 104 2.89 -28.38 16.07
CA ASN A 104 2.76 -29.77 15.62
C ASN A 104 4.14 -30.43 15.50
N ASN A 105 4.48 -31.11 16.60
CA ASN A 105 5.05 -32.47 16.71
C ASN A 105 6.28 -32.84 15.87
#